data_AF-I3QNT2-F1
#
_entry.id   AF-I3QNT2-F1
#
_cell.length_a   1.000
_cell.length_b   1.000
_cell.length_c   1.000
_cell.angle_alpha   90.00
_cell.angle_beta   90.00
_cell.angle_gamma   90.00
#
_symmetry.space_group_name_H-M   'P 1'
#
loop_
_entity.id
_entity.type
_entity.pdbx_description
1 polymer ?
#
loop_
_entity_poly.entity_id
_entity_poly.type
_entity_poly.pdbx_seq_one_letter_code
_entity_poly.pdbx_strand_id
1 'polypeptide(L)'
;SDDEGNTYFGRNLDWSFSYGETILVTPRGYHYDTVFGAGGKAKPNAVIGVGVVMADRPMYFDCANEHGLAIAGLNFPGYASFVHEPVEGTENVATFEFPLWVARNFDSVDEVEEALRNVTLVSQIVPGQQESLLHWFIGDGKRSIVVEQMADGMHVHHDDV
;
A
#
# COMPACT_ATOMS: atom_id res chain seq x y z
N SER A 1 5.16 -17.31 8.86
CA SER A 1 4.04 -17.58 9.78
C SER A 1 4.47 -18.53 10.88
N ASP A 2 3.65 -18.74 11.91
CA ASP A 2 3.82 -19.84 12.87
C ASP A 2 3.09 -21.11 12.38
N ASP A 3 3.14 -22.19 13.17
CA ASP A 3 2.47 -23.48 12.86
C ASP A 3 0.94 -23.39 12.85
N GLU A 4 0.35 -22.26 13.27
CA GLU A 4 -1.08 -21.99 13.24
C GLU A 4 -1.50 -21.12 12.03
N GLY A 5 -0.53 -20.68 11.21
CA GLY A 5 -0.78 -19.84 10.04
C GLY A 5 -0.99 -18.37 10.36
N ASN A 6 -0.52 -17.87 11.52
CA ASN A 6 -0.59 -16.46 11.88
C ASN A 6 0.46 -15.63 11.12
N THR A 7 0.10 -14.39 10.78
CA THR A 7 0.99 -13.45 10.09
C THR A 7 1.99 -12.84 11.07
N TYR A 8 3.28 -12.94 10.73
CA TYR A 8 4.36 -12.16 11.34
C TYR A 8 5.01 -11.33 10.24
N PHE A 9 4.85 -10.02 10.31
CA PHE A 9 5.32 -9.09 9.28
C PHE A 9 5.91 -7.86 9.96
N GLY A 10 7.02 -7.36 9.42
CA GLY A 10 7.68 -6.17 9.95
C GLY A 10 8.69 -5.61 8.96
N ARG A 11 9.19 -4.42 9.25
CA ARG A 11 10.14 -3.71 8.41
C ARG A 11 11.08 -2.85 9.23
N ASN A 12 12.23 -2.49 8.67
CA ASN A 12 13.01 -1.34 9.12
C ASN A 12 12.71 -0.14 8.23
N LEU A 13 12.72 1.05 8.84
CA LEU A 13 12.65 2.31 8.12
C LEU A 13 14.00 2.99 8.29
N ASP A 14 14.83 2.85 7.27
CA ASP A 14 16.19 3.35 7.28
C ASP A 14 16.24 4.69 6.55
N TRP A 15 16.32 5.78 7.32
CA TRP A 15 16.43 7.13 6.80
C TRP A 15 17.30 8.03 7.67
N SER A 16 17.69 9.19 7.15
CA SER A 16 18.60 10.12 7.82
C SER A 16 17.93 10.97 8.91
N PHE A 17 16.61 11.09 8.89
CA PHE A 17 15.81 11.82 9.88
C PHE A 17 14.38 11.26 9.94
N SER A 18 13.70 11.47 11.07
CA SER A 18 12.29 11.12 11.23
C SER A 18 11.39 12.11 10.48
N TYR A 19 10.27 11.61 9.96
CA TYR A 19 9.21 12.42 9.34
C TYR A 19 8.13 12.84 10.35
N GLY A 20 8.31 12.55 11.64
CA GLY A 20 7.29 12.74 12.66
C GLY A 20 6.24 11.64 12.67
N GLU A 21 6.59 10.46 12.15
CA GLU A 21 5.71 9.29 12.07
C GLU A 21 5.27 8.78 13.44
N THR A 22 4.04 8.28 13.50
CA THR A 22 3.44 7.71 14.70
C THR A 22 2.74 6.40 14.39
N ILE A 23 2.44 5.64 15.43
CA ILE A 23 1.39 4.63 15.33
C ILE A 23 0.09 5.36 14.96
N LEU A 24 -0.58 4.84 13.95
CA LEU A 24 -1.78 5.42 13.36
C LEU A 24 -2.84 4.32 13.22
N VAL A 25 -4.06 4.65 13.61
CA VAL A 25 -5.22 3.76 13.52
C VAL A 25 -6.21 4.38 12.55
N THR A 26 -6.66 3.60 11.58
CA THR A 26 -7.78 3.97 10.70
C THR A 26 -8.98 3.07 11.02
N PRO A 27 -9.98 3.57 11.76
CA PRO A 27 -11.14 2.77 12.11
C PRO A 27 -12.03 2.48 10.89
N ARG A 28 -12.86 1.44 10.97
CA ARG A 28 -13.81 1.07 9.90
C ARG A 28 -14.72 2.26 9.50
N GLY A 29 -15.19 3.00 10.51
CA GLY A 29 -16.10 4.14 10.32
C GLY A 29 -15.44 5.43 9.83
N TYR A 30 -14.12 5.46 9.63
CA TYR A 30 -13.47 6.60 8.97
C TYR A 30 -13.85 6.60 7.48
N HIS A 31 -14.45 7.71 7.05
CA HIS A 31 -14.80 7.95 5.65
C HIS A 31 -13.53 8.36 4.89
N TYR A 32 -13.29 7.71 3.75
CA TYR A 32 -12.12 7.99 2.93
C TYR A 32 -12.48 7.96 1.45
N ASP A 33 -12.33 9.11 0.79
CA ASP A 33 -12.49 9.23 -0.65
C ASP A 33 -11.12 9.00 -1.33
N THR A 34 -10.99 7.90 -2.06
CA THR A 34 -9.78 7.58 -2.84
C THR A 34 -9.48 8.69 -3.84
N VAL A 35 -8.21 9.09 -3.97
CA VAL A 35 -7.81 10.30 -4.73
C VAL A 35 -8.32 10.26 -6.17
N PHE A 36 -8.21 9.09 -6.80
CA PHE A 36 -8.60 8.88 -8.20
C PHE A 36 -9.86 8.03 -8.34
N GLY A 37 -10.64 7.90 -7.26
CA GLY A 37 -11.94 7.22 -7.29
C GLY A 37 -11.85 5.70 -7.42
N ALA A 38 -10.73 5.06 -7.04
CA ALA A 38 -10.68 3.61 -6.89
C ALA A 38 -11.80 3.10 -5.98
N GLY A 39 -12.39 1.97 -6.37
CA GLY A 39 -13.40 1.27 -5.60
C GLY A 39 -12.90 0.82 -4.23
N GLY A 40 -13.85 0.43 -3.38
CA GLY A 40 -13.57 -0.06 -2.05
C GLY A 40 -14.62 -1.03 -1.55
N LYS A 41 -14.27 -1.78 -0.50
CA LYS A 41 -15.13 -2.74 0.18
C LYS A 41 -16.24 -1.98 0.91
N ALA A 42 -17.49 -2.42 0.74
CA ALA A 42 -18.65 -1.79 1.38
C ALA A 42 -18.57 -1.76 2.91
N LYS A 43 -17.87 -2.75 3.50
CA LYS A 43 -17.53 -2.81 4.92
C LYS A 43 -16.01 -2.88 5.04
N PRO A 44 -15.32 -1.75 5.19
CA PRO A 44 -13.87 -1.71 5.18
C PRO A 44 -13.30 -2.32 6.46
N ASN A 45 -12.10 -2.88 6.33
CA ASN A 45 -11.36 -3.44 7.46
C ASN A 45 -10.84 -2.33 8.39
N ALA A 46 -10.69 -2.66 9.68
CA ALA A 46 -9.91 -1.84 10.61
C ALA A 46 -8.42 -1.98 10.27
N VAL A 47 -7.69 -0.86 10.29
CA VAL A 47 -6.27 -0.80 9.92
C VAL A 47 -5.47 -0.12 11.02
N ILE A 48 -4.27 -0.64 11.29
CA ILE A 48 -3.27 -0.03 12.16
C ILE A 48 -1.89 -0.11 11.49
N GLY A 49 -1.04 0.88 11.72
CA GLY A 49 0.30 0.91 11.15
C GLY A 49 1.12 2.08 11.64
N VAL A 50 2.25 2.33 10.98
CA VAL A 50 3.09 3.52 11.21
C VAL A 50 2.97 4.44 10.00
N GLY A 51 2.79 5.73 10.25
CA GLY A 51 2.68 6.71 9.17
C GLY A 51 2.54 8.14 9.67
N VAL A 52 2.17 9.03 8.76
CA VAL A 52 1.88 10.44 9.04
C VAL A 52 0.46 10.77 8.58
N VAL A 53 -0.11 11.83 9.15
CA VAL A 53 -1.37 12.40 8.65
C VAL A 53 -1.04 13.66 7.86
N MET A 54 -1.41 13.68 6.58
CA MET A 54 -1.25 14.86 5.72
C MET A 54 -2.57 15.15 5.02
N ALA A 55 -3.03 16.41 5.09
CA ALA A 55 -4.33 16.84 4.56
C ALA A 55 -5.50 15.95 5.02
N ASP A 56 -5.50 15.57 6.31
CA ASP A 56 -6.47 14.66 6.93
C ASP A 56 -6.50 13.24 6.33
N ARG A 57 -5.48 12.85 5.56
CA ARG A 57 -5.32 11.49 5.01
C ARG A 57 -4.24 10.73 5.76
N PRO A 58 -4.50 9.48 6.18
CA PRO A 58 -3.46 8.61 6.73
C PRO A 58 -2.53 8.13 5.59
N MET A 59 -1.26 8.50 5.66
CA MET A 59 -0.20 8.04 4.75
C MET A 59 0.67 7.05 5.50
N TYR A 60 0.42 5.76 5.28
CA TYR A 60 1.15 4.67 5.95
C TYR A 60 2.48 4.38 5.26
N PHE A 61 3.53 4.22 6.07
CA PHE A 61 4.79 3.62 5.64
C PHE A 61 4.67 2.10 5.60
N ASP A 62 3.94 1.56 6.58
CA ASP A 62 3.50 0.17 6.69
C ASP A 62 2.22 0.12 7.51
N CYS A 63 1.37 -0.85 7.20
CA CYS A 63 0.15 -1.12 7.96
C CYS A 63 -0.32 -2.56 7.79
N ALA A 64 -1.17 -2.99 8.71
CA ALA A 64 -1.84 -4.27 8.70
C ALA A 64 -3.30 -4.10 9.05
N ASN A 65 -4.12 -5.06 8.62
CA ASN A 65 -5.54 -5.09 8.90
C ASN A 65 -5.93 -6.19 9.90
N GLU A 66 -7.19 -6.15 10.33
CA GLU A 66 -7.76 -7.09 11.28
C GLU A 66 -7.82 -8.56 10.82
N HIS A 67 -7.59 -8.85 9.53
CA HIS A 67 -7.61 -10.19 8.95
C HIS A 67 -6.20 -10.76 8.72
N GLY A 68 -5.16 -10.05 9.14
CA GLY A 68 -3.77 -10.53 9.07
C GLY A 68 -3.07 -10.25 7.74
N LEU A 69 -3.63 -9.41 6.87
CA LEU A 69 -2.92 -8.89 5.69
C LEU A 69 -2.10 -7.65 6.09
N ALA A 70 -0.84 -7.61 5.68
CA ALA A 70 0.08 -6.51 5.94
C ALA A 70 0.77 -6.02 4.65
N ILE A 71 1.16 -4.75 4.64
CA ILE A 71 1.84 -4.09 3.53
C ILE A 71 2.86 -3.08 4.06
N ALA A 72 4.03 -3.00 3.42
CA ALA A 72 5.03 -1.96 3.63
C ALA A 72 5.52 -1.37 2.30
N GLY A 73 5.60 -0.04 2.21
CA GLY A 73 6.25 0.65 1.10
C GLY A 73 7.72 0.91 1.43
N LEU A 74 8.65 0.48 0.57
CA LEU A 74 10.09 0.66 0.75
C LEU A 74 10.68 1.48 -0.40
N ASN A 75 11.75 2.22 -0.11
CA ASN A 75 12.36 3.17 -1.03
C ASN A 75 12.94 2.44 -2.27
N PHE A 76 12.49 2.81 -3.47
CA PHE A 76 12.89 2.20 -4.74
C PHE A 76 13.25 3.22 -5.87
N PRO A 77 13.97 4.32 -5.56
CA PRO A 77 14.35 5.30 -6.58
C PRO A 77 15.38 4.73 -7.55
N GLY A 78 15.30 5.15 -8.81
CA GLY A 78 16.13 4.63 -9.91
C GLY A 78 15.48 3.47 -10.67
N TYR A 79 14.42 2.87 -10.12
CA TYR A 79 13.67 1.79 -10.74
C TYR A 79 12.17 2.09 -10.81
N ALA A 80 11.57 2.54 -9.70
CA ALA A 80 10.14 2.86 -9.67
C ALA A 80 9.79 3.98 -10.67
N SER A 81 8.71 3.77 -11.42
CA SER A 81 8.20 4.74 -12.40
C SER A 81 6.69 4.60 -12.53
N PHE A 82 5.98 5.69 -12.32
CA PHE A 82 4.52 5.75 -12.28
C PHE A 82 3.98 6.69 -13.35
N VAL A 83 2.74 6.46 -13.76
CA VAL A 83 1.97 7.46 -14.50
C VAL A 83 1.47 8.56 -13.56
N HIS A 84 1.19 9.73 -14.11
CA HIS A 84 0.72 10.90 -13.33
C HIS A 84 -0.76 11.23 -13.58
N GLU A 85 -1.42 10.49 -14.47
CA GLU A 85 -2.83 10.63 -14.79
C GLU A 85 -3.53 9.26 -14.68
N PRO A 86 -4.80 9.22 -14.24
CA PRO A 86 -5.56 7.99 -14.16
C PRO A 86 -5.83 7.40 -15.54
N VAL A 87 -5.90 6.07 -15.61
CA VAL A 87 -6.22 5.29 -16.82
C VAL A 87 -7.68 4.84 -16.77
N GLU A 88 -8.44 5.10 -17.82
CA GLU A 88 -9.84 4.70 -17.91
C GLU A 88 -9.98 3.16 -17.91
N GLY A 89 -10.95 2.65 -17.15
CA GLY A 89 -11.23 1.21 -17.05
C GLY A 89 -10.41 0.44 -16.01
N THR A 90 -9.46 1.09 -15.33
CA THR A 90 -8.65 0.51 -14.25
C THR A 90 -9.03 1.06 -12.88
N GLU A 91 -8.68 0.34 -11.82
CA GLU A 91 -8.69 0.85 -10.44
C GLU A 91 -7.48 1.76 -10.22
N ASN A 92 -7.70 3.07 -10.18
CA ASN A 92 -6.62 4.06 -10.08
C ASN A 92 -6.34 4.40 -8.62
N VAL A 93 -5.17 4.03 -8.11
CA VAL A 93 -4.81 4.20 -6.71
C VAL A 93 -3.61 5.15 -6.60
N ALA A 94 -3.72 6.18 -5.77
CA ALA A 94 -2.58 7.06 -5.53
C ALA A 94 -1.46 6.30 -4.81
N THR A 95 -0.20 6.51 -5.20
CA THR A 95 0.95 5.80 -4.61
C THR A 95 1.02 5.92 -3.09
N PHE A 96 0.67 7.09 -2.53
CA PHE A 96 0.67 7.31 -1.08
C PHE A 96 -0.50 6.68 -0.33
N GLU A 97 -1.62 6.40 -1.00
CA GLU A 97 -2.80 5.77 -0.37
C GLU A 97 -2.83 4.26 -0.57
N PHE A 98 -1.96 3.72 -1.42
CA PHE A 98 -1.91 2.31 -1.77
C PHE A 98 -1.82 1.37 -0.55
N PRO A 99 -0.97 1.61 0.48
CA PRO A 99 -0.98 0.78 1.69
C PRO A 99 -2.34 0.76 2.41
N LEU A 100 -2.99 1.92 2.55
CA LEU A 100 -4.32 2.01 3.15
C LEU A 100 -5.36 1.27 2.31
N TRP A 101 -5.32 1.47 0.99
CA TRP A 101 -6.25 0.86 0.05
C TRP A 101 -6.16 -0.66 0.08
N VAL A 102 -4.94 -1.22 0.09
CA VAL A 102 -4.73 -2.66 0.24
C VAL A 102 -5.31 -3.15 1.57
N ALA A 103 -4.90 -2.55 2.69
CA ALA A 103 -5.28 -3.01 4.02
C ALA A 103 -6.80 -2.87 4.29
N ARG A 104 -7.47 -1.85 3.77
CA ARG A 104 -8.92 -1.66 3.99
C ARG A 104 -9.80 -2.60 3.19
N ASN A 105 -9.34 -3.04 2.01
CA ASN A 105 -10.22 -3.64 1.00
C ASN A 105 -10.03 -5.14 0.81
N PHE A 106 -8.91 -5.72 1.22
CA PHE A 106 -8.59 -7.13 0.99
C PHE A 106 -8.25 -7.85 2.30
N ASP A 107 -8.48 -9.16 2.34
CA ASP A 107 -8.30 -10.00 3.51
C ASP A 107 -7.14 -11.01 3.33
N SER A 108 -6.56 -11.13 2.13
CA SER A 108 -5.44 -12.03 1.82
C SER A 108 -4.59 -11.55 0.64
N VAL A 109 -3.38 -12.10 0.51
CA VAL A 109 -2.50 -11.80 -0.63
C VAL A 109 -3.09 -12.29 -1.95
N ASP A 110 -3.87 -13.39 -1.94
CA ASP A 110 -4.59 -13.89 -3.13
C ASP A 110 -5.56 -12.85 -3.69
N GLU A 111 -6.33 -12.18 -2.83
CA GLU A 111 -7.27 -11.15 -3.26
C GLU A 111 -6.55 -9.91 -3.79
N VAL A 112 -5.45 -9.51 -3.15
CA VAL A 112 -4.62 -8.38 -3.60
C VAL A 112 -4.02 -8.67 -4.97
N GLU A 113 -3.40 -9.83 -5.15
CA GLU A 113 -2.77 -10.22 -6.41
C GLU A 113 -3.77 -10.25 -7.56
N GLU A 114 -4.98 -10.78 -7.36
CA GLU A 114 -6.02 -10.76 -8.39
C GLU A 114 -6.47 -9.32 -8.70
N ALA A 115 -6.64 -8.47 -7.69
CA ALA A 115 -7.01 -7.07 -7.90
C ALA A 115 -5.95 -6.28 -8.68
N LEU A 116 -4.67 -6.52 -8.39
CA LEU A 116 -3.54 -5.83 -9.04
C LEU A 116 -3.51 -6.01 -10.57
N ARG A 117 -4.16 -7.04 -11.11
CA ARG A 117 -4.31 -7.26 -12.56
C ARG A 117 -5.05 -6.14 -13.27
N ASN A 118 -5.82 -5.32 -12.56
CA ASN A 118 -6.56 -4.18 -13.09
C ASN A 118 -6.30 -2.88 -12.30
N VAL A 119 -5.18 -2.77 -11.57
CA VAL A 119 -4.81 -1.55 -10.84
C VAL A 119 -3.83 -0.72 -11.64
N THR A 120 -4.03 0.59 -11.63
CA THR A 120 -3.04 1.58 -12.08
C THR A 120 -2.55 2.36 -10.86
N LEU A 121 -1.24 2.33 -10.61
CA LEU A 121 -0.61 3.15 -9.57
C LEU A 121 -0.25 4.52 -10.14
N VAL A 122 -0.86 5.56 -9.58
CA VAL A 122 -0.75 6.93 -10.07
C VAL A 122 0.04 7.77 -9.06
N SER A 123 1.16 8.34 -9.48
CA SER A 123 1.96 9.25 -8.65
C SER A 123 1.45 10.68 -8.84
N GLN A 124 1.08 11.35 -7.75
CA GLN A 124 0.66 12.75 -7.82
C GLN A 124 1.87 13.68 -7.77
N ILE A 125 2.04 14.52 -8.78
CA ILE A 125 3.07 15.57 -8.78
C ILE A 125 2.64 16.67 -7.80
N VAL A 126 3.44 16.88 -6.76
CA VAL A 126 3.24 17.96 -5.78
C VAL A 126 4.34 19.02 -5.99
N PRO A 127 4.00 20.26 -6.41
CA PRO A 127 4.98 21.31 -6.64
C PRO A 127 5.88 21.54 -5.42
N GLY A 128 7.19 21.44 -5.62
CA GLY A 128 8.19 21.65 -4.56
C GLY A 128 8.47 20.42 -3.68
N GLN A 129 7.89 19.26 -3.99
CA GLN A 129 8.20 17.99 -3.33
C GLN A 129 8.72 16.98 -4.36
N GLN A 130 9.66 16.12 -3.93
CA GLN A 130 10.06 14.98 -4.73
C GLN A 130 8.99 13.89 -4.62
N GLU A 131 8.80 13.17 -5.73
CA GLU A 131 7.92 12.00 -5.75
C GLU A 131 8.45 10.92 -4.81
N SER A 132 7.54 10.28 -4.07
CA SER A 132 7.85 9.08 -3.30
C SER A 132 7.91 7.88 -4.23
N LEU A 133 9.13 7.42 -4.54
CA LEU A 133 9.38 6.32 -5.46
C LEU A 133 9.58 5.03 -4.65
N LEU A 134 8.54 4.19 -4.61
CA LEU A 134 8.50 3.00 -3.76
C LEU A 134 8.25 1.72 -4.57
N HIS A 135 8.65 0.60 -3.98
CA HIS A 135 8.03 -0.71 -4.24
C HIS A 135 7.34 -1.20 -2.96
N TRP A 136 6.49 -2.22 -3.06
CA TRP A 136 5.72 -2.69 -1.91
C TRP A 136 5.94 -4.17 -1.64
N PHE A 137 6.08 -4.48 -0.35
CA PHE A 137 6.09 -5.83 0.17
C PHE A 137 4.75 -6.10 0.87
N ILE A 138 4.05 -7.16 0.48
CA ILE A 138 2.70 -7.49 0.95
C ILE A 138 2.71 -8.94 1.42
N GLY A 139 2.20 -9.21 2.62
CA GLY A 139 2.22 -10.55 3.19
C GLY A 139 0.98 -10.88 4.02
N ASP A 140 0.65 -12.17 4.06
CA ASP A 140 -0.33 -12.76 4.97
C ASP A 140 0.26 -14.01 5.65
N GLY A 141 -0.60 -14.78 6.35
CA GLY A 141 -0.18 -15.97 7.08
C GLY A 141 0.33 -17.13 6.18
N LYS A 142 0.17 -17.02 4.85
CA LYS A 142 0.48 -18.08 3.89
C LYS A 142 1.66 -17.74 3.00
N ARG A 143 1.75 -16.50 2.50
CA ARG A 143 2.73 -16.11 1.49
C ARG A 143 2.98 -14.60 1.45
N SER A 144 3.91 -14.20 0.60
CA SER A 144 4.22 -12.81 0.30
C SER A 144 4.33 -12.53 -1.20
N ILE A 145 4.10 -11.28 -1.57
CA ILE A 145 4.39 -10.75 -2.91
C ILE A 145 5.14 -9.42 -2.83
N VAL A 146 5.88 -9.14 -3.90
CA VAL A 146 6.52 -7.85 -4.16
C VAL A 146 5.85 -7.19 -5.35
N VAL A 147 5.47 -5.92 -5.21
CA VAL A 147 4.88 -5.10 -6.27
C VAL A 147 5.89 -4.03 -6.70
N GLU A 148 6.38 -4.15 -7.92
CA GLU A 148 7.35 -3.24 -8.54
C GLU A 148 6.75 -2.60 -9.79
N GLN A 149 6.35 -1.34 -9.67
CA GLN A 149 5.86 -0.54 -10.80
C GLN A 149 7.03 0.24 -11.42
N MET A 150 7.41 -0.18 -12.62
CA MET A 150 8.59 0.29 -13.34
C MET A 150 8.19 0.91 -14.69
N ALA A 151 9.17 1.42 -15.44
CA ALA A 151 8.94 2.09 -16.72
C ALA A 151 8.31 1.18 -17.79
N ASP A 152 8.50 -0.13 -17.68
CA ASP A 152 7.97 -1.18 -18.55
C ASP A 152 6.70 -1.85 -18.00
N GLY A 153 6.21 -1.45 -16.82
CA GLY A 153 4.93 -1.89 -16.27
C GLY A 153 4.96 -2.32 -14.82
N MET A 154 3.81 -2.81 -14.35
CA MET A 154 3.68 -3.42 -13.03
C MET A 154 4.16 -4.86 -13.06
N HIS A 155 5.09 -5.18 -12.17
CA HIS A 155 5.56 -6.53 -11.90
C HIS A 155 5.08 -6.97 -10.52
N VAL A 156 4.43 -8.12 -10.47
CA VAL A 156 4.01 -8.76 -9.22
C VAL A 156 4.75 -10.08 -9.11
N HIS A 157 5.60 -10.18 -8.09
CA HIS A 157 6.46 -11.34 -7.87
C HIS A 157 5.97 -12.11 -6.65
N HIS A 158 5.95 -13.43 -6.74
CA HIS A 158 5.86 -14.27 -5.54
C HIS A 158 7.21 -14.20 -4.83
N ASP A 159 7.17 -13.81 -3.55
CA ASP A 159 8.36 -13.71 -2.70
C ASP A 159 8.39 -14.93 -1.80
N ASP A 160 8.91 -16.02 -2.36
CA ASP A 160 9.09 -17.30 -1.69
C ASP A 160 10.45 -17.30 -0.97
N VAL A 161 10.42 -17.25 0.36
CA VAL A 161 11.58 -17.52 1.24
C VAL A 161 11.36 -18.81 2.00
#